data_AF-D8UEI2-F1
#
_entry.id   AF-D8UEI2-F1
#
_cell.length_a   1.000
_cell.length_b   1.000
_cell.length_c   1.000
_cell.angle_alpha   90.00
_cell.angle_beta   90.00
_cell.angle_gamma   90.00
#
_symmetry.space_group_name_H-M   'P 1'
#
loop_
_entity.id
_entity.type
_entity.pdbx_description
1 polymer ?
#
loop_
_entity_poly.entity_id
_entity_poly.type
_entity_poly.pdbx_seq_one_letter_code
_entity_poly.pdbx_strand_id
1 'polypeptide(L)'
;MLIARLIICVILLAASCSGISAASSRRTSRSSSTRRARSTETSFSLSGSFPSIFLGDEHMNNPGQQSALRAKLSMVLDTVEPHYSDALHRVHELREPKVASLLQELLLLTREGATGSGRHLEASIAPAGAEAAEEDAVGLRRRSDRETSSPKPPKPLSKPLSTLPSPQSLVDWSHKIGSRLAQLPAGTSFPVLRRLLTAVVVRAWLDGAGKRLTEVEEEAVSGLFVQLYMLHRRGAMNRGIMDYQHVSKSGGTSWCHAAQLNGCTTQRFDRFFVCGVSSFDDKVRWVDGAAHTRLTGAEPTRWYLHGTYRSEGAPGCASRAAQMLANRWTYYRNPLRRLASHLRFILLHYKRFMTAQVEEGVEKSADFFTTYAGANASFWSSVAPAISDNYFARTLLGEAAWHAPVGGITADTHLAPARLVLMQYDIVVPLESPTELTSRLLAFGAGWPVSYTDVHDKNITALQEMFDFDPSPHMPSSDEMDILYGRQQIDMDLYGLAVLIGQLDYLVYSTAAAAGVVPWDGMPDNVNPEEDNVNYRVACGLLRGPGGAWSSHMVHRRRRANGGAAGRETRVRRRSDAASLEETSRRDQTG
;
A
#
# COMPACT_ATOMS: atom_id res chain seq x y z
N MET A 1 6.46 -33.55 -38.33
CA MET A 1 5.56 -34.34 -37.46
C MET A 1 5.05 -33.58 -36.22
N LEU A 2 5.85 -32.75 -35.53
CA LEU A 2 5.41 -32.05 -34.31
C LEU A 2 4.18 -31.12 -34.53
N ILE A 3 4.17 -30.35 -35.62
CA ILE A 3 3.09 -29.41 -35.98
C ILE A 3 1.76 -30.15 -36.23
N ALA A 4 1.79 -31.33 -36.85
CA ALA A 4 0.59 -32.12 -37.10
C ALA A 4 -0.08 -32.62 -35.80
N ARG A 5 0.71 -32.90 -34.75
CA ARG A 5 0.16 -33.25 -33.42
C ARG A 5 -0.49 -32.05 -32.72
N LEU A 6 0.05 -30.85 -32.91
CA LEU A 6 -0.55 -29.63 -32.36
C LEU A 6 -1.94 -29.35 -32.97
N ILE A 7 -2.06 -29.48 -34.30
CA ILE A 7 -3.32 -29.24 -35.02
C ILE A 7 -4.40 -30.26 -34.61
N ILE A 8 -4.04 -31.54 -34.43
CA ILE A 8 -4.99 -32.56 -33.97
C ILE A 8 -5.50 -32.27 -32.55
N CYS A 9 -4.65 -31.79 -31.62
CA CYS A 9 -5.11 -31.38 -30.29
C CYS A 9 -6.10 -30.20 -30.34
N VAL A 10 -5.85 -29.18 -31.19
CA VAL A 10 -6.75 -28.02 -31.31
C VAL A 10 -8.11 -28.42 -31.90
N ILE A 11 -8.14 -29.32 -32.89
CA ILE A 11 -9.39 -29.82 -33.48
C ILE A 11 -10.21 -30.64 -32.49
N LEU A 12 -9.57 -31.48 -31.66
CA LEU A 12 -10.28 -32.28 -30.64
C LEU A 12 -10.82 -31.43 -29.48
N LEU A 13 -10.12 -30.35 -29.10
CA LEU A 13 -10.63 -29.37 -28.14
C LEU A 13 -11.84 -28.59 -28.67
N ALA A 14 -11.84 -28.20 -29.95
CA ALA A 14 -12.98 -27.53 -30.57
C ALA A 14 -14.22 -28.42 -30.67
N ALA A 15 -14.05 -29.72 -30.97
CA ALA A 15 -15.16 -30.67 -31.05
C ALA A 15 -15.88 -30.94 -29.71
N SER A 16 -15.24 -30.61 -28.58
CA SER A 16 -15.74 -30.93 -27.23
C SER A 16 -16.72 -29.87 -26.66
N CYS A 17 -16.97 -28.76 -27.36
CA CYS A 17 -17.77 -27.64 -26.85
C CYS A 17 -19.19 -27.51 -27.45
N SER A 18 -19.62 -28.44 -28.31
CA SER A 18 -20.91 -28.38 -29.00
C SER A 18 -21.89 -29.45 -28.51
N GLY A 19 -22.62 -29.21 -27.42
CA GLY A 19 -23.74 -30.08 -27.05
C GLY A 19 -24.28 -30.03 -25.62
N ILE A 20 -24.88 -28.92 -25.20
CA ILE A 20 -25.94 -28.95 -24.16
C ILE A 20 -27.09 -28.04 -24.61
N SER A 21 -28.23 -28.65 -24.95
CA SER A 21 -29.50 -27.96 -25.17
C SER A 21 -30.32 -27.89 -23.87
N ALA A 22 -31.29 -26.98 -23.81
CA ALA A 22 -32.00 -26.62 -22.59
C ALA A 22 -33.02 -27.68 -22.11
N ALA A 23 -33.10 -27.89 -20.79
CA ALA A 23 -34.26 -28.51 -20.15
C ALA A 23 -34.50 -27.97 -18.72
N SER A 24 -35.78 -27.65 -18.49
CA SER A 24 -36.44 -27.10 -17.31
C SER A 24 -36.11 -27.68 -15.92
N SER A 25 -36.13 -26.79 -14.92
CA SER A 25 -36.68 -26.96 -13.56
C SER A 25 -36.42 -28.24 -12.76
N ARG A 26 -35.65 -28.12 -11.67
CA ARG A 26 -36.15 -28.35 -10.30
C ARG A 26 -35.21 -27.78 -9.23
N ARG A 27 -35.81 -27.25 -8.16
CA ARG A 27 -35.13 -26.66 -7.00
C ARG A 27 -34.94 -27.77 -5.95
N THR A 28 -33.70 -28.22 -5.72
CA THR A 28 -33.37 -29.19 -4.67
C THR A 28 -32.20 -28.70 -3.81
N SER A 29 -32.15 -29.19 -2.58
CA SER A 29 -31.27 -28.73 -1.50
C SER A 29 -29.78 -28.94 -1.79
N ARG A 30 -28.96 -27.93 -1.46
CA ARG A 30 -27.50 -28.08 -1.37
C ARG A 30 -27.16 -29.02 -0.21
N SER A 31 -26.66 -30.21 -0.50
CA SER A 31 -25.80 -30.94 0.43
C SER A 31 -24.34 -30.52 0.20
N SER A 32 -23.62 -30.22 1.28
CA SER A 32 -22.22 -29.80 1.24
C SER A 32 -21.31 -31.01 1.05
N SER A 33 -21.05 -31.38 -0.20
CA SER A 33 -20.05 -32.39 -0.55
C SER A 33 -18.63 -31.86 -0.29
N THR A 34 -18.04 -32.24 0.84
CA THR A 34 -16.65 -31.94 1.18
C THR A 34 -15.70 -32.79 0.33
N ARG A 35 -15.37 -32.27 -0.85
CA ARG A 35 -14.41 -32.88 -1.79
C ARG A 35 -12.98 -32.79 -1.22
N ARG A 36 -12.61 -33.72 -0.33
CA ARG A 36 -11.25 -33.87 0.20
C ARG A 36 -10.28 -34.19 -0.95
N ALA A 37 -9.63 -33.17 -1.50
CA ALA A 37 -8.49 -33.35 -2.38
C ALA A 37 -7.35 -33.96 -1.55
N ARG A 38 -6.78 -35.09 -2.00
CA ARG A 38 -5.49 -35.57 -1.50
C ARG A 38 -4.41 -34.67 -2.09
N SER A 39 -4.04 -33.60 -1.39
CA SER A 39 -2.80 -32.90 -1.68
C SER A 39 -1.63 -33.82 -1.38
N THR A 40 -0.77 -34.06 -2.36
CA THR A 40 0.59 -34.54 -2.11
C THR A 40 1.33 -33.42 -1.39
N GLU A 41 1.47 -33.53 -0.07
CA GLU A 41 2.21 -32.57 0.75
C GLU A 41 3.70 -32.65 0.42
N THR A 42 4.12 -31.87 -0.57
CA THR A 42 5.53 -31.49 -0.74
C THR A 42 5.94 -30.68 0.49
N SER A 43 6.88 -31.21 1.27
CA SER A 43 7.40 -30.53 2.45
C SER A 43 8.03 -29.19 2.07
N PHE A 44 7.40 -28.09 2.51
CA PHE A 44 7.96 -26.75 2.34
C PHE A 44 9.19 -26.60 3.24
N SER A 45 10.34 -26.37 2.63
CA SER A 45 11.59 -26.04 3.31
C SER A 45 11.95 -24.59 3.03
N LEU A 46 12.31 -23.83 4.06
CA LEU A 46 12.78 -22.44 3.92
C LEU A 46 14.01 -22.39 3.00
N SER A 47 14.95 -23.30 3.21
CA SER A 47 16.19 -23.41 2.42
C SER A 47 15.94 -23.67 0.94
N GLY A 48 14.91 -24.45 0.60
CA GLY A 48 14.47 -24.65 -0.79
C GLY A 48 13.63 -23.51 -1.35
N SER A 49 13.02 -22.69 -0.48
CA SER A 49 12.04 -21.66 -0.87
C SER A 49 12.64 -20.27 -1.05
N PHE A 50 13.69 -19.88 -0.30
CA PHE A 50 14.36 -18.59 -0.57
C PHE A 50 14.81 -18.43 -2.04
N PRO A 51 15.42 -19.45 -2.68
CA PRO A 51 15.79 -19.35 -4.09
C PRO A 51 14.61 -19.16 -5.03
N SER A 52 13.61 -20.03 -4.95
CA SER A 52 12.45 -20.02 -5.87
C SER A 52 11.66 -18.71 -5.76
N ILE A 53 11.50 -18.19 -4.53
CA ILE A 53 10.77 -16.94 -4.26
C ILE A 53 11.52 -15.72 -4.82
N PHE A 54 12.84 -15.61 -4.64
CA PHE A 54 13.57 -14.36 -4.90
C PHE A 54 14.45 -14.35 -6.16
N LEU A 55 14.97 -15.51 -6.58
CA LEU A 55 15.98 -15.67 -7.63
C LEU A 55 15.51 -16.53 -8.82
N GLY A 56 14.55 -17.44 -8.60
CA GLY A 56 14.20 -18.52 -9.52
C GLY A 56 15.13 -19.72 -9.38
N ASP A 57 14.65 -20.90 -9.78
CA ASP A 57 15.29 -22.18 -9.47
C ASP A 57 16.67 -22.37 -10.13
N GLU A 58 16.89 -21.81 -11.32
CA GLU A 58 18.12 -21.99 -12.11
C GLU A 58 19.32 -21.13 -11.63
N HIS A 59 19.20 -20.42 -10.51
CA HIS A 59 19.93 -19.17 -10.29
C HIS A 59 20.61 -18.97 -8.92
N MET A 60 20.54 -19.95 -8.00
CA MET A 60 21.10 -19.85 -6.64
C MET A 60 22.56 -19.37 -6.55
N ASN A 61 23.41 -19.88 -7.44
CA ASN A 61 24.87 -19.75 -7.33
C ASN A 61 25.43 -18.53 -8.09
N ASN A 62 24.57 -17.68 -8.65
CA ASN A 62 25.01 -16.48 -9.39
C ASN A 62 25.27 -15.31 -8.43
N PRO A 63 26.52 -14.86 -8.24
CA PRO A 63 26.84 -13.78 -7.31
C PRO A 63 26.19 -12.45 -7.69
N GLY A 64 25.94 -12.22 -8.99
CA GLY A 64 25.26 -11.02 -9.49
C GLY A 64 23.80 -10.95 -9.04
N GLN A 65 23.08 -12.08 -9.05
CA GLN A 65 21.69 -12.14 -8.60
C GLN A 65 21.58 -12.05 -7.07
N GLN A 66 22.51 -12.65 -6.32
CA GLN A 66 22.63 -12.45 -4.87
C GLN A 66 22.94 -10.97 -4.52
N SER A 67 23.82 -10.32 -5.28
CA SER A 67 24.13 -8.88 -5.11
C SER A 67 22.91 -7.99 -5.42
N ALA A 68 22.18 -8.29 -6.49
CA ALA A 68 20.93 -7.59 -6.83
C ALA A 68 19.86 -7.77 -5.74
N LEU A 69 19.75 -8.96 -5.13
CA LEU A 69 18.84 -9.19 -4.00
C LEU A 69 19.28 -8.43 -2.74
N ARG A 70 20.59 -8.37 -2.43
CA ARG A 70 21.10 -7.51 -1.34
C ARG A 70 20.72 -6.05 -1.56
N ALA A 71 20.93 -5.50 -2.76
CA ALA A 71 20.54 -4.13 -3.09
C ALA A 71 19.03 -3.89 -2.93
N LYS A 72 18.19 -4.87 -3.31
CA LYS A 72 16.74 -4.84 -3.08
C LYS A 72 16.40 -4.86 -1.59
N LEU A 73 17.01 -5.73 -0.79
CA LEU A 73 16.81 -5.81 0.66
C LEU A 73 17.24 -4.52 1.37
N SER A 74 18.30 -3.86 0.91
CA SER A 74 18.70 -2.54 1.42
C SER A 74 17.59 -1.50 1.29
N MET A 75 16.76 -1.55 0.24
CA MET A 75 15.58 -0.66 0.14
C MET A 75 14.61 -0.85 1.31
N VAL A 76 14.35 -2.08 1.75
CA VAL A 76 13.47 -2.38 2.90
C VAL A 76 14.13 -1.95 4.21
N LEU A 77 15.38 -2.33 4.40
CA LEU A 77 16.15 -2.07 5.62
C LEU A 77 16.35 -0.56 5.85
N ASP A 78 16.71 0.20 4.83
CA ASP A 78 17.04 1.62 4.99
C ASP A 78 15.81 2.55 4.90
N THR A 79 14.64 2.04 4.51
CA THR A 79 13.39 2.83 4.43
C THR A 79 12.97 3.43 5.78
N VAL A 80 13.39 2.86 6.91
CA VAL A 80 13.09 3.42 8.24
C VAL A 80 14.09 4.47 8.74
N GLU A 81 15.25 4.65 8.09
CA GLU A 81 16.26 5.65 8.50
C GLU A 81 15.69 7.08 8.61
N PRO A 82 14.84 7.57 7.66
CA PRO A 82 14.26 8.92 7.76
C PRO A 82 13.24 9.09 8.90
N HIS A 83 12.77 8.00 9.52
CA HIS A 83 11.95 8.11 10.74
C HIS A 83 12.81 8.54 11.93
N TYR A 84 14.02 7.98 12.04
CA TYR A 84 14.95 8.23 13.14
C TYR A 84 15.73 9.55 13.02
N SER A 85 15.64 10.24 11.87
CA SER A 85 16.17 11.59 11.67
C SER A 85 15.12 12.70 11.82
N ASP A 86 13.96 12.38 12.42
CA ASP A 86 12.76 13.24 12.54
C ASP A 86 12.15 13.72 11.22
N ALA A 87 12.68 13.30 10.06
CA ALA A 87 12.14 13.67 8.76
C ALA A 87 10.72 13.10 8.50
N LEU A 88 10.36 11.97 9.13
CA LEU A 88 9.07 11.29 8.93
C LEU A 88 8.37 10.83 10.21
N HIS A 89 7.65 11.75 10.83
CA HIS A 89 6.72 11.50 11.94
C HIS A 89 5.47 10.62 11.62
N ARG A 90 5.38 10.02 10.43
CA ARG A 90 4.13 9.43 9.91
C ARG A 90 3.92 7.93 10.16
N VAL A 91 4.85 7.25 10.83
CA VAL A 91 4.72 5.81 11.10
C VAL A 91 4.26 5.58 12.53
N HIS A 92 3.04 5.08 12.67
CA HIS A 92 2.43 4.77 13.97
C HIS A 92 3.18 3.64 14.69
N GLU A 93 3.56 2.60 13.93
CA GLU A 93 4.28 1.43 14.40
C GLU A 93 5.66 1.77 14.98
N LEU A 94 6.47 2.58 14.29
CA LEU A 94 7.81 2.96 14.75
C LEU A 94 7.79 3.90 15.98
N ARG A 95 6.62 4.48 16.30
CA ARG A 95 6.40 5.30 17.51
C ARG A 95 6.03 4.48 18.73
N GLU A 96 5.65 3.20 18.59
CA GLU A 96 5.41 2.33 19.74
C GLU A 96 6.75 2.07 20.44
N PRO A 97 6.94 2.46 21.73
CA PRO A 97 8.24 2.39 22.39
C PRO A 97 8.86 0.98 22.38
N LYS A 98 8.03 -0.06 22.44
CA LYS A 98 8.52 -1.45 22.35
C LYS A 98 9.05 -1.80 20.97
N VAL A 99 8.43 -1.31 19.89
CA VAL A 99 8.92 -1.49 18.51
C VAL A 99 10.19 -0.67 18.30
N ALA A 100 10.21 0.60 18.72
CA ALA A 100 11.40 1.44 18.65
C ALA A 100 12.61 0.83 19.40
N SER A 101 12.37 0.29 20.60
CA SER A 101 13.37 -0.43 21.40
C SER A 101 13.80 -1.74 20.72
N LEU A 102 12.88 -2.53 20.16
CA LEU A 102 13.22 -3.77 19.45
C LEU A 102 14.06 -3.49 18.20
N LEU A 103 13.74 -2.44 17.45
CA LEU A 103 14.55 -2.01 16.30
C LEU A 103 15.93 -1.50 16.75
N GLN A 104 16.01 -0.74 17.85
CA GLN A 104 17.29 -0.38 18.48
C GLN A 104 18.09 -1.59 18.97
N GLU A 105 17.44 -2.69 19.37
CA GLU A 105 18.12 -3.92 19.72
C GLU A 105 18.58 -4.69 18.48
N LEU A 106 17.81 -4.74 17.39
CA LEU A 106 18.28 -5.26 16.09
C LEU A 106 19.54 -4.53 15.61
N LEU A 107 19.60 -3.21 15.81
CA LEU A 107 20.75 -2.37 15.54
C LEU A 107 21.96 -2.73 16.43
N LEU A 108 21.75 -2.84 17.75
CA LEU A 108 22.82 -2.98 18.75
C LEU A 108 23.34 -4.41 18.92
N LEU A 109 22.51 -5.42 18.65
CA LEU A 109 22.84 -6.85 18.76
C LEU A 109 24.03 -7.30 17.89
N THR A 110 24.39 -6.49 16.89
CA THR A 110 25.54 -6.73 16.03
C THR A 110 26.89 -6.41 16.68
N ARG A 111 26.91 -5.75 17.85
CA ARG A 111 28.11 -5.12 18.41
C ARG A 111 28.75 -5.82 19.61
N GLU A 112 28.03 -6.64 20.35
CA GLU A 112 28.50 -7.21 21.64
C GLU A 112 29.65 -8.24 21.50
N GLY A 113 29.94 -8.73 20.29
CA GLY A 113 31.05 -9.67 20.03
C GLY A 113 32.44 -9.02 19.88
N ALA A 114 32.55 -7.69 19.82
CA ALA A 114 33.81 -7.01 19.52
C ALA A 114 34.37 -6.22 20.71
N THR A 115 35.30 -6.86 21.43
CA THR A 115 36.19 -6.30 22.47
C THR A 115 35.54 -5.85 23.79
N GLY A 116 35.89 -6.51 24.91
CA GLY A 116 35.60 -5.98 26.24
C GLY A 116 35.47 -7.00 27.35
N SER A 117 36.57 -7.22 28.09
CA SER A 117 36.66 -7.93 29.38
C SER A 117 35.42 -7.79 30.28
N GLY A 118 34.97 -8.91 30.85
CA GLY A 118 33.75 -8.98 31.65
C GLY A 118 33.76 -8.08 32.90
N ARG A 119 32.70 -7.28 33.04
CA ARG A 119 32.17 -6.87 34.34
C ARG A 119 30.68 -7.19 34.37
N HIS A 120 30.28 -8.04 35.31
CA HIS A 120 28.88 -8.32 35.60
C HIS A 120 28.12 -7.02 35.81
N LEU A 121 26.99 -6.86 35.11
CA LEU A 121 26.01 -5.84 35.38
C LEU A 121 24.77 -6.53 35.96
N GLU A 122 24.95 -7.08 37.18
CA GLU A 122 23.84 -7.56 37.99
C GLU A 122 23.01 -6.36 38.46
N ALA A 123 21.98 -6.03 37.68
CA ALA A 123 20.95 -5.09 38.11
C ALA A 123 20.11 -5.76 39.20
N SER A 124 20.34 -5.37 40.46
CA SER A 124 19.60 -5.87 41.62
C SER A 124 18.10 -5.57 41.48
N ILE A 125 17.29 -6.62 41.34
CA ILE A 125 15.83 -6.55 41.49
C ILE A 125 15.54 -6.81 42.98
N ALA A 126 15.31 -5.74 43.74
CA ALA A 126 14.90 -5.86 45.14
C ALA A 126 13.45 -6.40 45.23
N PRO A 127 13.15 -7.32 46.17
CA PRO A 127 11.79 -7.83 46.36
C PRO A 127 10.90 -6.78 47.02
N ALA A 128 9.64 -6.71 46.59
CA ALA A 128 8.64 -5.88 47.23
C ALA A 128 8.16 -6.52 48.54
N GLY A 129 8.60 -5.95 49.67
CA GLY A 129 8.04 -6.26 50.99
C GLY A 129 6.70 -5.55 51.19
N ALA A 130 5.72 -6.27 51.75
CA ALA A 130 4.43 -5.71 52.12
C ALA A 130 4.48 -5.20 53.57
N GLU A 131 3.89 -4.03 53.82
CA GLU A 131 3.41 -3.66 55.16
C GLU A 131 2.21 -2.70 55.03
N ALA A 132 1.37 -2.65 56.07
CA ALA A 132 -0.01 -2.18 55.98
C ALA A 132 -0.28 -0.90 56.78
N ALA A 133 -1.32 -0.19 56.34
CA ALA A 133 -2.24 0.67 57.10
C ALA A 133 -1.70 1.63 58.19
N GLU A 134 -1.88 2.94 57.96
CA GLU A 134 -2.47 3.83 58.97
C GLU A 134 -3.26 4.98 58.30
N GLU A 135 -4.17 5.61 59.06
CA GLU A 135 -5.27 6.45 58.56
C GLU A 135 -4.96 7.97 58.47
N ASP A 136 -5.88 8.67 57.80
CA ASP A 136 -6.27 10.07 57.98
C ASP A 136 -5.23 11.21 58.05
N ALA A 137 -5.17 11.96 56.93
CA ALA A 137 -5.19 13.43 57.00
C ALA A 137 -5.83 14.04 55.74
N VAL A 138 -6.95 14.75 55.90
CA VAL A 138 -7.62 15.50 54.83
C VAL A 138 -6.73 16.64 54.33
N GLY A 139 -6.09 16.44 53.17
CA GLY A 139 -5.18 17.41 52.57
C GLY A 139 -5.44 17.61 51.07
N LEU A 140 -6.28 18.59 50.71
CA LEU A 140 -6.53 19.03 49.34
C LEU A 140 -5.30 19.75 48.72
N ARG A 141 -4.20 19.02 48.53
CA ARG A 141 -3.08 19.48 47.70
C ARG A 141 -3.37 19.15 46.24
N ARG A 142 -3.47 20.21 45.41
CA ARG A 142 -3.47 20.12 43.95
C ARG A 142 -2.32 19.23 43.49
N ARG A 143 -2.65 18.05 42.96
CA ARG A 143 -1.72 17.13 42.31
C ARG A 143 -1.58 17.47 40.82
N SER A 144 -1.32 18.75 40.53
CA SER A 144 -0.74 19.14 39.25
C SER A 144 0.70 18.61 39.19
N ASP A 145 1.30 18.63 38.00
CA ASP A 145 2.74 18.40 37.84
C ASP A 145 3.23 16.96 38.10
N ARG A 146 2.33 15.98 37.91
CA ARG A 146 2.80 14.67 37.41
C ARG A 146 3.18 14.85 35.94
N GLU A 147 4.36 15.44 35.69
CA GLU A 147 4.98 15.46 34.37
C GLU A 147 5.05 14.02 33.85
N THR A 148 4.13 13.68 32.95
CA THR A 148 4.27 12.48 32.12
C THR A 148 5.42 12.77 31.18
N SER A 149 6.63 12.43 31.62
CA SER A 149 7.85 12.61 30.85
C SER A 149 7.67 11.96 29.48
N SER A 150 7.46 12.80 28.47
CA SER A 150 7.23 12.32 27.10
C SER A 150 8.39 11.40 26.73
N PRO A 151 8.13 10.22 26.14
CA PRO A 151 9.19 9.28 25.78
C PRO A 151 10.28 10.02 25.01
N LYS A 152 11.52 9.96 25.50
CA LYS A 152 12.65 10.60 24.80
C LYS A 152 12.67 10.08 23.36
N PRO A 153 12.77 10.95 22.35
CA PRO A 153 12.76 10.52 20.96
C PRO A 153 13.89 9.50 20.73
N PRO A 154 13.66 8.48 19.90
CA PRO A 154 14.67 7.48 19.63
C PRO A 154 15.91 8.14 19.03
N LYS A 155 17.10 7.68 19.43
CA LYS A 155 18.35 8.24 18.91
C LYS A 155 18.45 7.94 17.39
N PRO A 156 18.92 8.90 16.57
CA PRO A 156 19.20 8.66 15.16
C PRO A 156 20.12 7.46 14.93
N LEU A 157 19.95 6.78 13.80
CA LEU A 157 20.82 5.69 13.41
C LEU A 157 22.21 6.24 13.08
N SER A 158 23.26 5.56 13.55
CA SER A 158 24.64 5.96 13.24
C SER A 158 25.12 5.47 11.87
N LYS A 159 24.42 4.49 11.29
CA LYS A 159 24.60 3.92 9.95
C LYS A 159 23.27 3.36 9.43
N PRO A 160 23.07 3.24 8.10
CA PRO A 160 21.90 2.55 7.53
C PRO A 160 21.84 1.08 7.93
N LEU A 161 20.63 0.52 8.09
CA LEU A 161 20.42 -0.86 8.54
C LEU A 161 21.07 -1.89 7.60
N SER A 162 21.06 -1.61 6.29
CA SER A 162 21.68 -2.45 5.27
C SER A 162 23.17 -2.70 5.50
N THR A 163 23.88 -1.71 6.05
CA THR A 163 25.34 -1.72 6.27
C THR A 163 25.79 -2.43 7.55
N LEU A 164 24.84 -2.81 8.42
CA LEU A 164 25.14 -3.58 9.62
C LEU A 164 25.39 -5.05 9.25
N PRO A 165 26.31 -5.75 9.95
CA PRO A 165 26.52 -7.17 9.69
C PRO A 165 25.25 -7.97 10.03
N SER A 166 25.09 -9.10 9.36
CA SER A 166 24.03 -10.05 9.70
C SER A 166 24.31 -10.76 11.05
N PRO A 167 23.27 -11.31 11.72
CA PRO A 167 23.46 -12.06 12.97
C PRO A 167 24.43 -13.23 12.79
N GLN A 168 25.30 -13.47 13.79
CA GLN A 168 26.27 -14.57 13.75
C GLN A 168 25.63 -15.95 13.96
N SER A 169 24.51 -15.99 14.69
CA SER A 169 23.70 -17.18 14.96
C SER A 169 22.24 -16.83 14.69
N LEU A 170 21.63 -17.48 13.69
CA LEU A 170 20.21 -17.28 13.40
C LEU A 170 19.31 -17.88 14.48
N VAL A 171 19.76 -18.91 15.19
CA VAL A 171 19.03 -19.56 16.29
C VAL A 171 18.87 -18.60 17.47
N ASP A 172 19.99 -18.11 18.02
CA ASP A 172 19.98 -17.22 19.19
C ASP A 172 19.28 -15.90 18.89
N TRP A 173 19.50 -15.36 17.69
CA TRP A 173 18.83 -14.16 17.21
C TRP A 173 17.31 -14.38 17.09
N SER A 174 16.86 -15.47 16.48
CA SER A 174 15.42 -15.76 16.32
C SER A 174 14.74 -15.96 17.67
N HIS A 175 15.37 -16.68 18.62
CA HIS A 175 14.85 -16.84 19.98
C HIS A 175 14.77 -15.51 20.74
N LYS A 176 15.80 -14.67 20.65
CA LYS A 176 15.82 -13.36 21.32
C LYS A 176 14.76 -12.43 20.72
N ILE A 177 14.63 -12.37 19.40
CA ILE A 177 13.60 -11.56 18.73
C ILE A 177 12.21 -12.10 19.07
N GLY A 178 11.99 -13.42 19.02
CA GLY A 178 10.69 -14.00 19.35
C GLY A 178 10.25 -13.73 20.79
N SER A 179 11.19 -13.75 21.73
CA SER A 179 10.95 -13.35 23.13
C SER A 179 10.52 -11.89 23.28
N ARG A 180 10.92 -11.01 22.35
CA ARG A 180 10.51 -9.59 22.32
C ARG A 180 9.21 -9.37 21.56
N LEU A 181 8.97 -10.12 20.49
CA LEU A 181 7.70 -10.13 19.75
C LEU A 181 6.52 -10.54 20.66
N ALA A 182 6.76 -11.46 21.59
CA ALA A 182 5.77 -11.85 22.61
C ALA A 182 5.35 -10.71 23.56
N GLN A 183 6.17 -9.64 23.68
CA GLN A 183 5.90 -8.49 24.55
C GLN A 183 5.14 -7.36 23.84
N LEU A 184 4.95 -7.44 22.51
CA LEU A 184 4.25 -6.43 21.73
C LEU A 184 2.73 -6.45 22.00
N PRO A 185 2.03 -5.30 21.89
CA PRO A 185 0.57 -5.24 21.98
C PRO A 185 -0.11 -6.21 21.00
N ALA A 186 -0.99 -7.09 21.50
CA ALA A 186 -1.62 -8.13 20.68
C ALA A 186 -2.57 -7.58 19.59
N GLY A 187 -3.08 -6.36 19.75
CA GLY A 187 -4.05 -5.73 18.85
C GLY A 187 -3.46 -5.03 17.62
N THR A 188 -2.22 -5.31 17.23
CA THR A 188 -1.53 -4.64 16.11
C THR A 188 -0.69 -5.64 15.31
N SER A 189 -0.62 -5.44 13.98
CA SER A 189 -0.09 -6.40 13.00
C SER A 189 1.39 -6.23 12.65
N PHE A 190 1.96 -5.07 12.98
CA PHE A 190 3.37 -4.71 12.81
C PHE A 190 3.99 -5.04 11.43
N PRO A 191 3.40 -4.55 10.31
CA PRO A 191 3.88 -4.90 8.97
C PRO A 191 5.28 -4.36 8.67
N VAL A 192 5.68 -3.20 9.20
CA VAL A 192 7.04 -2.65 8.98
C VAL A 192 8.08 -3.54 9.66
N LEU A 193 7.88 -3.86 10.94
CA LEU A 193 8.74 -4.74 11.73
C LEU A 193 8.81 -6.15 11.14
N ARG A 194 7.67 -6.73 10.74
CA ARG A 194 7.62 -8.04 10.06
C ARG A 194 8.55 -8.06 8.86
N ARG A 195 8.41 -7.09 7.96
CA ARG A 195 9.20 -6.99 6.72
C ARG A 195 10.68 -6.74 6.98
N LEU A 196 11.01 -5.92 7.97
CA LEU A 196 12.39 -5.70 8.41
C LEU A 196 13.03 -6.99 8.95
N LEU A 197 12.33 -7.70 9.84
CA LEU A 197 12.83 -8.96 10.42
C LEU A 197 13.03 -10.04 9.37
N THR A 198 12.05 -10.23 8.48
CA THR A 198 12.20 -11.16 7.34
C THR A 198 13.35 -10.74 6.43
N ALA A 199 13.53 -9.44 6.15
CA ALA A 199 14.66 -8.96 5.34
C ALA A 199 16.03 -9.20 6.00
N VAL A 200 16.13 -9.09 7.33
CA VAL A 200 17.36 -9.45 8.08
C VAL A 200 17.67 -10.94 7.95
N VAL A 201 16.67 -11.83 8.05
CA VAL A 201 16.85 -13.28 7.84
C VAL A 201 17.34 -13.58 6.42
N VAL A 202 16.69 -13.02 5.39
CA VAL A 202 17.11 -13.25 3.98
C VAL A 202 18.52 -12.70 3.74
N ARG A 203 18.88 -11.55 4.34
CA ARG A 203 20.26 -11.03 4.26
C ARG A 203 21.27 -11.97 4.94
N ALA A 204 20.96 -12.50 6.12
CA ALA A 204 21.82 -13.44 6.83
C ALA A 204 22.07 -14.72 6.02
N TRP A 205 21.02 -15.27 5.41
CA TRP A 205 21.12 -16.39 4.48
C TRP A 205 22.03 -16.08 3.28
N LEU A 206 21.89 -14.90 2.66
CA LEU A 206 22.78 -14.45 1.57
C LEU A 206 24.24 -14.30 2.02
N ASP A 207 24.48 -13.76 3.23
CA ASP A 207 25.82 -13.58 3.79
C ASP A 207 26.47 -14.92 4.19
N GLY A 208 25.66 -15.93 4.51
CA GLY A 208 26.03 -17.35 4.50
C GLY A 208 26.29 -17.95 3.10
N ALA A 209 26.47 -17.11 2.08
CA ALA A 209 26.62 -17.45 0.66
C ALA A 209 25.41 -18.16 0.02
N GLY A 210 24.21 -18.02 0.60
CA GLY A 210 23.00 -18.68 0.13
C GLY A 210 22.95 -20.19 0.42
N LYS A 211 23.81 -20.67 1.33
CA LYS A 211 23.81 -22.07 1.77
C LYS A 211 22.46 -22.45 2.39
N ARG A 212 22.12 -23.74 2.29
CA ARG A 212 21.00 -24.34 3.04
C ARG A 212 21.20 -24.09 4.53
N LEU A 213 20.14 -23.65 5.21
CA LEU A 213 20.12 -23.52 6.67
C LEU A 213 20.29 -24.92 7.28
N THR A 214 20.93 -25.01 8.44
CA THR A 214 20.89 -26.22 9.26
C THR A 214 19.46 -26.47 9.76
N GLU A 215 19.12 -27.70 10.12
CA GLU A 215 17.77 -28.05 10.60
C GLU A 215 17.36 -27.20 11.82
N VAL A 216 18.30 -26.91 12.72
CA VAL A 216 18.09 -26.07 13.92
C VAL A 216 17.86 -24.60 13.56
N GLU A 217 18.58 -24.05 12.57
CA GLU A 217 18.34 -22.70 12.07
C GLU A 217 17.00 -22.61 11.33
N GLU A 218 16.66 -23.62 10.53
CA GLU A 218 15.41 -23.69 9.78
C GLU A 218 14.19 -23.80 10.72
N GLU A 219 14.28 -24.57 11.80
CA GLU A 219 13.28 -24.64 12.87
C GLU A 219 13.13 -23.28 13.59
N ALA A 220 14.25 -22.67 14.03
CA ALA A 220 14.22 -21.41 14.78
C ALA A 220 13.66 -20.24 13.94
N VAL A 221 14.04 -20.14 12.66
CA VAL A 221 13.49 -19.15 11.72
C VAL A 221 12.03 -19.44 11.41
N SER A 222 11.63 -20.71 11.28
CA SER A 222 10.23 -21.08 11.07
C SER A 222 9.35 -20.68 12.25
N GLY A 223 9.80 -20.92 13.49
CA GLY A 223 9.12 -20.47 14.70
C GLY A 223 8.94 -18.95 14.75
N LEU A 224 9.97 -18.19 14.37
CA LEU A 224 9.91 -16.73 14.25
C LEU A 224 8.88 -16.28 13.21
N PHE A 225 8.86 -16.88 12.02
CA PHE A 225 7.90 -16.53 10.97
C PHE A 225 6.46 -16.90 11.33
N VAL A 226 6.24 -18.05 11.96
CA VAL A 226 4.93 -18.41 12.55
C VAL A 226 4.48 -17.35 13.55
N GLN A 227 5.36 -16.90 14.45
CA GLN A 227 5.02 -15.87 15.43
C GLN A 227 4.70 -14.51 14.79
N LEU A 228 5.43 -14.12 13.74
CA LEU A 228 5.15 -12.92 12.95
C LEU A 228 3.79 -12.99 12.23
N TYR A 229 3.43 -14.14 11.68
CA TYR A 229 2.09 -14.36 11.14
C TYR A 229 1.01 -14.29 12.23
N MET A 230 1.25 -14.87 13.41
CA MET A 230 0.29 -14.81 14.52
C MET A 230 0.15 -13.39 15.14
N LEU A 231 1.15 -12.53 15.01
CA LEU A 231 1.02 -11.08 15.26
C LEU A 231 0.15 -10.41 14.19
N HIS A 232 0.47 -10.62 12.91
CA HIS A 232 -0.34 -10.10 11.79
C HIS A 232 -1.82 -10.48 11.92
N ARG A 233 -2.10 -11.77 12.09
CA ARG A 233 -3.46 -12.33 12.23
C ARG A 233 -4.19 -11.66 13.38
N ARG A 234 -3.63 -11.61 14.59
CA ARG A 234 -4.29 -10.96 15.75
C ARG A 234 -4.54 -9.46 15.51
N GLY A 235 -3.57 -8.74 14.96
CA GLY A 235 -3.70 -7.31 14.68
C GLY A 235 -4.71 -6.97 13.59
N ALA A 236 -4.83 -7.80 12.57
CA ALA A 236 -5.89 -7.68 11.57
C ALA A 236 -7.28 -7.99 12.17
N MET A 237 -7.36 -8.94 13.12
CA MET A 237 -8.62 -9.46 13.69
C MET A 237 -9.21 -8.41 14.61
N ASN A 238 -8.35 -7.89 15.48
CA ASN A 238 -8.63 -6.80 16.40
C ASN A 238 -9.03 -5.50 15.68
N ARG A 239 -8.57 -5.27 14.44
CA ARG A 239 -9.02 -4.09 13.67
C ARG A 239 -10.40 -4.25 13.07
N GLY A 240 -10.83 -5.47 12.73
CA GLY A 240 -12.15 -5.74 12.18
C GLY A 240 -12.51 -5.07 10.83
N ILE A 241 -11.56 -4.34 10.24
CA ILE A 241 -11.67 -3.57 8.99
C ILE A 241 -10.34 -3.61 8.25
N MET A 242 -10.33 -3.27 6.95
CA MET A 242 -9.13 -3.44 6.13
C MET A 242 -8.60 -2.17 5.40
N ASP A 243 -9.41 -1.11 5.20
CA ASP A 243 -9.13 0.16 4.46
C ASP A 243 -8.61 0.03 3.00
N TYR A 244 -9.28 0.72 2.06
CA TYR A 244 -8.93 0.67 0.63
C TYR A 244 -8.29 1.96 0.13
N GLN A 245 -6.98 1.92 -0.15
CA GLN A 245 -6.38 2.89 -1.06
C GLN A 245 -6.53 2.50 -2.54
N HIS A 246 -7.69 2.78 -3.14
CA HIS A 246 -7.88 2.57 -4.58
C HIS A 246 -7.01 3.51 -5.39
N VAL A 247 -6.08 2.92 -6.16
CA VAL A 247 -5.42 3.60 -7.26
C VAL A 247 -6.22 3.32 -8.53
N SER A 248 -6.49 4.35 -9.33
CA SER A 248 -7.13 4.11 -10.62
C SER A 248 -6.38 3.07 -11.46
N LYS A 249 -7.15 2.22 -12.13
CA LYS A 249 -6.67 1.08 -12.93
C LYS A 249 -5.85 0.08 -12.14
N SER A 250 -5.89 0.13 -10.80
CA SER A 250 -5.19 -0.79 -9.91
C SER A 250 -5.84 -2.17 -9.82
N GLY A 251 -6.57 -2.65 -10.83
CA GLY A 251 -7.37 -3.88 -10.72
C GLY A 251 -8.53 -3.77 -9.72
N GLY A 252 -8.86 -2.56 -9.27
CA GLY A 252 -9.79 -2.33 -8.16
C GLY A 252 -11.18 -2.93 -8.32
N THR A 253 -11.69 -3.08 -9.55
CA THR A 253 -12.97 -3.78 -9.76
C THR A 253 -12.86 -5.27 -9.44
N SER A 254 -11.89 -6.00 -10.02
CA SER A 254 -11.70 -7.42 -9.73
C SER A 254 -11.48 -7.66 -8.25
N TRP A 255 -10.73 -6.77 -7.58
CA TRP A 255 -10.61 -6.84 -6.13
C TRP A 255 -11.92 -6.59 -5.39
N CYS A 256 -12.67 -5.54 -5.74
CA CYS A 256 -13.95 -5.25 -5.10
C CYS A 256 -14.94 -6.41 -5.20
N HIS A 257 -14.97 -7.07 -6.34
CA HIS A 257 -15.79 -8.23 -6.57
C HIS A 257 -15.23 -9.45 -5.80
N ALA A 258 -13.90 -9.64 -5.71
CA ALA A 258 -13.30 -10.62 -4.81
C ALA A 258 -13.67 -10.35 -3.34
N ALA A 259 -13.61 -9.09 -2.88
CA ALA A 259 -14.02 -8.70 -1.53
C ALA A 259 -15.47 -9.11 -1.24
N GLN A 260 -16.38 -8.85 -2.18
CA GLN A 260 -17.77 -9.28 -2.12
C GLN A 260 -17.90 -10.82 -2.05
N LEU A 261 -17.13 -11.56 -2.85
CA LEU A 261 -17.13 -13.03 -2.83
C LEU A 261 -16.54 -13.61 -1.53
N ASN A 262 -15.68 -12.88 -0.83
CA ASN A 262 -15.16 -13.21 0.50
C ASN A 262 -15.98 -12.59 1.65
N GLY A 263 -17.24 -12.22 1.42
CA GLY A 263 -18.17 -11.77 2.46
C GLY A 263 -17.93 -10.36 3.01
N CYS A 264 -17.06 -9.55 2.39
CA CYS A 264 -16.98 -8.14 2.75
C CYS A 264 -18.28 -7.42 2.36
N THR A 265 -18.71 -6.47 3.18
CA THR A 265 -19.89 -5.62 2.93
C THR A 265 -19.44 -4.23 2.50
N THR A 266 -20.13 -3.54 1.59
CA THR A 266 -19.84 -2.12 1.29
C THR A 266 -21.08 -1.35 0.85
N GLN A 267 -20.96 -0.02 0.78
CA GLN A 267 -22.04 0.86 0.37
C GLN A 267 -22.63 0.40 -0.98
N ARG A 268 -21.76 0.11 -1.96
CA ARG A 268 -22.11 -0.55 -3.25
C ARG A 268 -20.94 -1.37 -3.81
N PHE A 269 -21.19 -2.64 -4.11
CA PHE A 269 -20.38 -3.41 -5.05
C PHE A 269 -21.06 -3.33 -6.42
N ASP A 270 -20.68 -2.36 -7.25
CA ASP A 270 -21.19 -2.30 -8.61
C ASP A 270 -20.12 -1.90 -9.64
N ARG A 271 -20.45 -2.13 -10.92
CA ARG A 271 -19.52 -1.93 -12.04
C ARG A 271 -19.06 -0.49 -12.23
N PHE A 272 -19.67 0.50 -11.60
CA PHE A 272 -19.29 1.92 -11.66
C PHE A 272 -18.75 2.44 -10.33
N PHE A 273 -19.22 1.91 -9.20
CA PHE A 273 -18.78 2.25 -7.85
C PHE A 273 -17.89 1.13 -7.28
N VAL A 274 -16.58 1.31 -7.43
CA VAL A 274 -15.53 0.33 -7.05
C VAL A 274 -15.31 0.35 -5.53
N CYS A 275 -16.25 -0.23 -4.76
CA CYS A 275 -16.33 -0.16 -3.29
C CYS A 275 -16.26 1.28 -2.75
N GLY A 276 -16.65 2.26 -3.57
CA GLY A 276 -16.43 3.67 -3.29
C GLY A 276 -17.41 4.18 -2.25
N VAL A 277 -16.88 4.86 -1.23
CA VAL A 277 -17.67 5.46 -0.15
C VAL A 277 -18.01 6.90 -0.54
N SER A 278 -19.29 7.23 -0.60
CA SER A 278 -19.71 8.58 -1.00
C SER A 278 -19.25 9.65 -0.01
N SER A 279 -19.20 9.34 1.30
CA SER A 279 -18.78 10.27 2.36
C SER A 279 -17.27 10.55 2.37
N PHE A 280 -16.45 9.71 1.75
CA PHE A 280 -14.99 9.84 1.78
C PHE A 280 -14.45 10.81 0.73
N ASP A 281 -15.25 11.12 -0.29
CA ASP A 281 -14.89 11.96 -1.44
C ASP A 281 -13.62 11.49 -2.20
N ASP A 282 -13.41 10.18 -2.21
CA ASP A 282 -12.35 9.46 -2.95
C ASP A 282 -12.65 9.36 -4.46
N LYS A 283 -13.40 10.34 -4.97
CA LYS A 283 -13.61 10.52 -6.39
C LYS A 283 -12.28 10.71 -7.09
N VAL A 284 -12.20 10.19 -8.30
CA VAL A 284 -11.00 10.23 -9.10
C VAL A 284 -10.77 11.63 -9.68
N ARG A 285 -9.55 12.17 -9.50
CA ARG A 285 -9.18 13.56 -9.79
C ARG A 285 -8.08 13.64 -10.84
N TRP A 286 -8.33 13.00 -11.98
CA TRP A 286 -7.31 12.73 -12.99
C TRP A 286 -7.08 13.90 -13.93
N VAL A 287 -8.17 14.54 -14.34
CA VAL A 287 -8.16 15.52 -15.42
C VAL A 287 -8.10 16.92 -14.82
N ASP A 288 -7.22 17.76 -15.35
CA ASP A 288 -7.24 19.19 -15.11
C ASP A 288 -8.26 19.83 -16.05
N GLY A 289 -9.39 20.27 -15.50
CA GLY A 289 -10.48 20.82 -16.31
C GLY A 289 -10.10 22.07 -17.09
N ALA A 290 -9.27 22.95 -16.51
CA ALA A 290 -8.84 24.18 -17.16
C ALA A 290 -7.83 23.91 -18.29
N ALA A 291 -6.91 22.95 -18.10
CA ALA A 291 -6.04 22.49 -19.17
C ALA A 291 -6.82 21.74 -20.26
N HIS A 292 -7.78 20.91 -19.88
CA HIS A 292 -8.66 20.20 -20.81
C HIS A 292 -9.39 21.18 -21.73
N THR A 293 -10.23 22.07 -21.21
CA THR A 293 -11.01 23.00 -22.04
C THR A 293 -10.13 23.93 -22.88
N ARG A 294 -8.97 24.35 -22.37
CA ARG A 294 -8.00 25.15 -23.15
C ARG A 294 -7.40 24.38 -24.34
N LEU A 295 -7.16 23.07 -24.19
CA LEU A 295 -6.49 22.25 -25.21
C LEU A 295 -7.47 21.55 -26.17
N THR A 296 -8.71 21.31 -25.75
CA THR A 296 -9.73 20.58 -26.53
C THR A 296 -10.88 21.45 -27.02
N GLY A 297 -11.08 22.64 -26.45
CA GLY A 297 -12.27 23.47 -26.67
C GLY A 297 -13.56 22.90 -26.09
N ALA A 298 -13.52 21.72 -25.46
CA ALA A 298 -14.68 21.00 -24.95
C ALA A 298 -14.87 21.17 -23.43
N GLU A 299 -16.10 21.00 -22.98
CA GLU A 299 -16.44 20.97 -21.56
C GLU A 299 -15.67 19.86 -20.81
N PRO A 300 -15.22 20.09 -19.56
CA PRO A 300 -14.50 19.08 -18.80
C PRO A 300 -15.39 17.88 -18.44
N THR A 301 -14.88 16.65 -18.57
CA THR A 301 -15.62 15.45 -18.12
C THR A 301 -15.58 15.28 -16.61
N ARG A 302 -16.55 14.57 -16.04
CA ARG A 302 -16.77 14.32 -14.58
C ARG A 302 -15.56 13.92 -13.70
N TRP A 303 -14.37 13.70 -14.26
CA TRP A 303 -13.10 13.47 -13.56
C TRP A 303 -12.19 14.72 -13.53
N TYR A 304 -12.70 15.90 -13.92
CA TYR A 304 -12.00 17.19 -14.03
C TYR A 304 -11.47 17.80 -12.71
N LEU A 305 -11.53 17.04 -11.61
CA LEU A 305 -11.28 17.49 -10.25
C LEU A 305 -9.78 17.64 -9.92
N HIS A 306 -8.86 17.54 -10.89
CA HIS A 306 -7.47 17.91 -10.62
C HIS A 306 -7.38 19.41 -10.27
N GLY A 307 -6.45 19.79 -9.40
CA GLY A 307 -6.38 21.12 -8.80
C GLY A 307 -7.45 21.41 -7.73
N THR A 308 -8.52 20.61 -7.64
CA THR A 308 -9.52 20.73 -6.58
C THR A 308 -9.16 19.82 -5.40
N TYR A 309 -8.64 20.42 -4.33
CA TYR A 309 -8.37 19.75 -3.05
C TYR A 309 -9.63 19.10 -2.46
N ARG A 310 -9.48 18.03 -1.67
CA ARG A 310 -10.57 17.50 -0.82
C ARG A 310 -11.07 18.58 0.14
N SER A 311 -12.38 18.59 0.39
CA SER A 311 -12.98 19.51 1.36
C SER A 311 -12.42 19.30 2.77
N GLU A 312 -12.35 20.38 3.56
CA GLU A 312 -11.98 20.32 4.99
C GLU A 312 -12.96 19.48 5.83
N GLY A 313 -14.19 19.32 5.35
CA GLY A 313 -15.22 18.45 5.93
C GLY A 313 -15.09 16.94 5.58
N ALA A 314 -14.23 16.54 4.64
CA ALA A 314 -14.01 15.12 4.35
C ALA A 314 -13.48 14.38 5.59
N PRO A 315 -13.91 13.13 5.87
CA PRO A 315 -13.51 12.45 7.09
C PRO A 315 -12.01 12.18 7.12
N GLY A 316 -11.35 12.56 8.22
CA GLY A 316 -9.95 12.20 8.50
C GLY A 316 -9.81 10.73 8.89
N CYS A 317 -8.57 10.24 9.01
CA CYS A 317 -8.25 8.82 9.25
C CYS A 317 -9.12 8.15 10.33
N ALA A 318 -9.22 8.72 11.53
CA ALA A 318 -10.04 8.15 12.61
C ALA A 318 -11.55 8.13 12.28
N SER A 319 -12.07 9.14 11.58
CA SER A 319 -13.49 9.18 11.16
C SER A 319 -13.76 8.22 10.00
N ARG A 320 -12.82 8.07 9.06
CA ARG A 320 -12.87 7.02 8.02
C ARG A 320 -12.85 5.66 8.68
N ALA A 321 -11.93 5.40 9.60
CA ALA A 321 -11.86 4.15 10.35
C ALA A 321 -13.13 3.86 11.16
N ALA A 322 -13.73 4.86 11.83
CA ALA A 322 -15.00 4.68 12.53
C ALA A 322 -16.16 4.37 11.57
N GLN A 323 -16.24 5.07 10.44
CA GLN A 323 -17.21 4.76 9.38
C GLN A 323 -16.94 3.37 8.76
N MET A 324 -15.68 2.99 8.58
CA MET A 324 -15.27 1.67 8.12
C MET A 324 -15.63 0.59 9.15
N LEU A 325 -15.49 0.84 10.45
CA LEU A 325 -15.87 -0.11 11.51
C LEU A 325 -17.38 -0.33 11.52
N ALA A 326 -18.13 0.73 11.27
CA ALA A 326 -19.54 0.62 10.97
C ALA A 326 -19.87 -0.04 9.60
N ASN A 327 -18.92 -0.30 8.66
CA ASN A 327 -19.24 -0.70 7.27
C ASN A 327 -18.30 -1.66 6.39
N ARG A 328 -16.93 -1.78 6.55
CA ARG A 328 -15.90 -2.86 6.14
C ARG A 328 -15.19 -3.03 4.71
N TRP A 329 -14.06 -2.34 4.31
CA TRP A 329 -13.39 -2.33 2.91
C TRP A 329 -11.81 -2.57 2.78
N THR A 330 -11.12 -2.64 1.57
CA THR A 330 -9.62 -2.95 1.31
C THR A 330 -8.97 -2.64 -0.11
N TYR A 331 -7.60 -2.39 -0.35
CA TYR A 331 -6.68 -2.78 -1.55
C TYR A 331 -5.56 -1.84 -2.28
N TYR A 332 -4.74 -2.28 -3.33
CA TYR A 332 -3.66 -1.59 -4.21
C TYR A 332 -3.01 -2.37 -5.49
N ARG A 333 -2.26 -1.78 -6.50
CA ARG A 333 -1.54 -2.43 -7.74
C ARG A 333 -0.10 -1.88 -8.11
N ASN A 334 0.51 -2.35 -9.24
CA ASN A 334 1.58 -1.89 -10.20
C ASN A 334 1.35 -0.61 -11.10
N PRO A 335 2.40 0.15 -11.55
CA PRO A 335 2.27 1.49 -12.14
C PRO A 335 2.32 1.61 -13.67
N LEU A 336 3.16 0.86 -14.40
CA LEU A 336 3.31 1.05 -15.86
C LEU A 336 2.12 0.47 -16.62
N ARG A 337 1.73 -0.77 -16.27
CA ARG A 337 0.50 -1.39 -16.80
C ARG A 337 -0.73 -0.58 -16.39
N ARG A 338 -0.68 0.08 -15.23
CA ARG A 338 -1.68 1.07 -14.79
C ARG A 338 -1.69 2.29 -15.71
N LEU A 339 -0.57 2.96 -15.99
CA LEU A 339 -0.49 4.14 -16.88
C LEU A 339 -1.11 3.84 -18.26
N ALA A 340 -0.66 2.80 -18.94
CA ALA A 340 -1.21 2.43 -20.25
C ALA A 340 -2.70 2.06 -20.17
N SER A 341 -3.12 1.34 -19.12
CA SER A 341 -4.54 1.06 -18.87
C SER A 341 -5.35 2.34 -18.56
N HIS A 342 -4.70 3.38 -18.04
CA HIS A 342 -5.32 4.65 -17.67
C HIS A 342 -5.64 5.51 -18.88
N LEU A 343 -4.65 5.69 -19.76
CA LEU A 343 -4.82 6.42 -21.02
C LEU A 343 -5.92 5.74 -21.86
N ARG A 344 -5.83 4.41 -22.06
CA ARG A 344 -6.88 3.64 -22.74
C ARG A 344 -8.26 3.78 -22.10
N PHE A 345 -8.34 3.81 -20.77
CA PHE A 345 -9.62 3.93 -20.06
C PHE A 345 -10.22 5.33 -20.13
N ILE A 346 -9.39 6.37 -20.11
CA ILE A 346 -9.81 7.74 -20.38
C ILE A 346 -10.42 7.79 -21.78
N LEU A 347 -9.68 7.35 -22.81
CA LEU A 347 -10.17 7.32 -24.19
C LEU A 347 -11.49 6.54 -24.35
N LEU A 348 -11.57 5.30 -23.83
CA LEU A 348 -12.77 4.45 -23.86
C LEU A 348 -13.99 5.09 -23.19
N HIS A 349 -13.82 5.67 -22.00
CA HIS A 349 -14.95 6.28 -21.31
C HIS A 349 -15.31 7.66 -21.86
N TYR A 350 -14.35 8.44 -22.35
CA TYR A 350 -14.63 9.69 -23.05
C TYR A 350 -15.48 9.44 -24.31
N LYS A 351 -15.16 8.44 -25.15
CA LYS A 351 -16.01 8.06 -26.31
C LYS A 351 -17.46 7.91 -25.87
N ARG A 352 -17.72 7.13 -24.80
CA ARG A 352 -19.08 6.92 -24.27
C ARG A 352 -19.77 8.21 -23.82
N PHE A 353 -19.08 9.12 -23.12
CA PHE A 353 -19.69 10.38 -22.68
C PHE A 353 -19.97 11.33 -23.86
N MET A 354 -19.07 11.41 -24.83
CA MET A 354 -19.27 12.24 -26.02
C MET A 354 -20.39 11.67 -26.92
N THR A 355 -20.47 10.35 -27.10
CA THR A 355 -21.58 9.72 -27.84
C THR A 355 -22.93 10.05 -27.19
N ALA A 356 -23.03 9.97 -25.86
CA ALA A 356 -24.26 10.38 -25.15
C ALA A 356 -24.60 11.87 -25.37
N GLN A 357 -23.60 12.76 -25.37
CA GLN A 357 -23.83 14.20 -25.66
C GLN A 357 -24.27 14.45 -27.11
N VAL A 358 -23.77 13.68 -28.08
CA VAL A 358 -24.22 13.74 -29.49
C VAL A 358 -25.64 13.22 -29.63
N GLU A 359 -25.99 12.12 -28.95
CA GLU A 359 -27.36 11.60 -28.85
C GLU A 359 -28.32 12.60 -28.17
N GLU A 360 -27.83 13.40 -27.22
CA GLU A 360 -28.54 14.51 -26.57
C GLU A 360 -28.57 15.82 -27.40
N GLY A 361 -28.04 15.82 -28.63
CA GLY A 361 -28.13 16.96 -29.56
C GLY A 361 -27.11 18.08 -29.34
N VAL A 362 -26.01 17.83 -28.61
CA VAL A 362 -24.96 18.83 -28.37
C VAL A 362 -24.06 18.96 -29.61
N GLU A 363 -24.39 19.91 -30.50
CA GLU A 363 -23.66 20.20 -31.76
C GLU A 363 -22.13 20.42 -31.61
N LYS A 364 -21.65 20.73 -30.40
CA LYS A 364 -20.25 21.11 -30.13
C LYS A 364 -19.38 19.99 -29.55
N SER A 365 -19.65 18.73 -29.88
CA SER A 365 -18.58 17.72 -29.73
C SER A 365 -17.48 18.02 -30.75
N ALA A 366 -16.43 18.73 -30.32
CA ALA A 366 -15.18 18.80 -31.08
C ALA A 366 -14.76 17.38 -31.49
N ASP A 367 -14.17 17.23 -32.68
CA ASP A 367 -13.78 15.91 -33.18
C ASP A 367 -12.75 15.28 -32.23
N PHE A 368 -13.26 14.45 -31.33
CA PHE A 368 -12.58 13.97 -30.14
C PHE A 368 -11.39 13.10 -30.53
N PHE A 369 -11.55 12.32 -31.59
CA PHE A 369 -10.48 11.49 -32.11
C PHE A 369 -9.38 12.35 -32.73
N THR A 370 -9.71 13.42 -33.45
CA THR A 370 -8.70 14.39 -33.94
C THR A 370 -8.02 15.16 -32.81
N THR A 371 -8.70 15.34 -31.66
CA THR A 371 -8.13 16.04 -30.48
C THR A 371 -7.15 15.19 -29.69
N TYR A 372 -7.38 13.88 -29.58
CA TYR A 372 -6.53 12.95 -28.80
C TYR A 372 -5.61 12.06 -29.67
N ALA A 373 -5.87 11.91 -30.98
CA ALA A 373 -4.95 11.22 -31.89
C ALA A 373 -3.63 12.00 -31.99
N GLY A 374 -2.51 11.30 -31.84
CA GLY A 374 -1.19 11.93 -31.83
C GLY A 374 -0.94 12.86 -30.63
N ALA A 375 -1.79 12.83 -29.58
CA ALA A 375 -1.59 13.61 -28.37
C ALA A 375 -0.25 13.24 -27.69
N ASN A 376 0.69 14.19 -27.71
CA ASN A 376 2.04 14.01 -27.19
C ASN A 376 2.11 14.01 -25.65
N ALA A 377 3.29 13.70 -25.10
CA ALA A 377 3.53 13.66 -23.66
C ALA A 377 3.24 15.01 -22.98
N SER A 378 3.46 16.14 -23.67
CA SER A 378 3.18 17.49 -23.15
C SER A 378 1.67 17.72 -22.95
N PHE A 379 0.84 17.30 -23.93
CA PHE A 379 -0.61 17.30 -23.80
C PHE A 379 -1.06 16.45 -22.60
N TRP A 380 -0.61 15.19 -22.50
CA TRP A 380 -1.00 14.31 -21.40
C TRP A 380 -0.51 14.79 -20.03
N SER A 381 0.63 15.47 -19.98
CA SER A 381 1.14 16.11 -18.77
C SER A 381 0.31 17.31 -18.34
N SER A 382 -0.29 18.02 -19.30
CA SER A 382 -1.15 19.17 -19.04
C SER A 382 -2.56 18.74 -18.63
N VAL A 383 -3.15 17.78 -19.35
CA VAL A 383 -4.53 17.31 -19.14
C VAL A 383 -4.61 16.33 -17.97
N ALA A 384 -3.60 15.48 -17.76
CA ALA A 384 -3.61 14.40 -16.78
C ALA A 384 -2.33 14.34 -15.93
N PRO A 385 -1.92 15.45 -15.26
CA PRO A 385 -0.61 15.59 -14.61
C PRO A 385 -0.30 14.46 -13.63
N ALA A 386 -1.21 14.16 -12.70
CA ALA A 386 -1.02 13.10 -11.72
C ALA A 386 -0.90 11.69 -12.33
N ILE A 387 -1.45 11.45 -13.52
CA ILE A 387 -1.31 10.18 -14.26
C ILE A 387 0.07 10.10 -14.91
N SER A 388 0.50 11.19 -15.55
CA SER A 388 1.73 11.32 -16.35
C SER A 388 3.03 11.31 -15.53
N ASP A 389 2.95 11.50 -14.22
CA ASP A 389 4.11 11.70 -13.33
C ASP A 389 3.87 11.07 -11.96
N ASN A 390 4.45 9.88 -11.73
CA ASN A 390 4.55 9.19 -10.44
C ASN A 390 3.22 9.13 -9.62
N TYR A 391 2.17 8.56 -10.23
CA TYR A 391 0.83 8.49 -9.65
C TYR A 391 0.79 7.76 -8.30
N PHE A 392 1.59 6.72 -8.08
CA PHE A 392 1.65 6.05 -6.78
C PHE A 392 2.35 6.89 -5.74
N ALA A 393 3.48 7.52 -6.05
CA ALA A 393 4.11 8.44 -5.10
C ALA A 393 3.11 9.55 -4.71
N ARG A 394 2.43 10.14 -5.70
CA ARG A 394 1.34 11.11 -5.48
C ARG A 394 0.20 10.56 -4.63
N THR A 395 -0.23 9.33 -4.89
CA THR A 395 -1.26 8.66 -4.08
C THR A 395 -0.76 8.48 -2.65
N LEU A 396 0.42 7.90 -2.46
CA LEU A 396 0.97 7.51 -1.16
C LEU A 396 1.34 8.68 -0.25
N LEU A 397 1.59 9.85 -0.82
CA LEU A 397 2.04 11.05 -0.08
C LEU A 397 0.90 12.03 0.24
N GLY A 398 -0.28 11.83 -0.37
CA GLY A 398 -1.49 12.61 -0.16
C GLY A 398 -1.55 13.93 -0.92
N GLU A 399 -2.60 14.72 -0.66
CA GLU A 399 -3.02 15.91 -1.41
C GLU A 399 -1.89 16.84 -1.88
N ALA A 400 -0.94 17.19 -1.00
CA ALA A 400 0.16 18.10 -1.34
C ALA A 400 1.09 17.56 -2.44
N ALA A 401 1.36 16.25 -2.43
CA ALA A 401 2.09 15.60 -3.52
C ALA A 401 1.17 15.36 -4.73
N TRP A 402 -0.10 15.00 -4.49
CA TRP A 402 -1.08 14.80 -5.56
C TRP A 402 -1.17 16.01 -6.49
N HIS A 403 -1.22 17.21 -5.93
CA HIS A 403 -1.31 18.48 -6.66
C HIS A 403 0.05 19.14 -7.01
N ALA A 404 1.18 18.48 -6.77
CA ALA A 404 2.49 19.01 -7.19
C ALA A 404 2.54 19.19 -8.72
N PRO A 405 3.29 20.17 -9.27
CA PRO A 405 3.49 20.27 -10.71
C PRO A 405 4.13 18.99 -11.28
N VAL A 406 4.01 18.77 -12.59
CA VAL A 406 4.69 17.66 -13.27
C VAL A 406 6.21 17.83 -13.16
N GLY A 407 6.91 16.77 -12.74
CA GLY A 407 8.33 16.81 -12.37
C GLY A 407 8.59 17.34 -10.95
N GLY A 408 7.56 17.76 -10.21
CA GLY A 408 7.67 18.17 -8.82
C GLY A 408 7.88 17.01 -7.85
N ILE A 409 7.55 15.78 -8.25
CA ILE A 409 7.83 14.56 -7.47
C ILE A 409 9.25 14.09 -7.79
N THR A 410 10.20 14.47 -6.93
CA THR A 410 11.62 14.10 -7.00
C THR A 410 11.98 12.95 -6.08
N ALA A 411 12.97 12.13 -6.44
CA ALA A 411 13.40 10.97 -5.65
C ALA A 411 13.89 11.39 -4.25
N ASP A 412 14.78 12.38 -4.18
CA ASP A 412 15.40 12.90 -2.95
C ASP A 412 14.39 13.34 -1.89
N THR A 413 13.22 13.85 -2.31
CA THR A 413 12.20 14.39 -1.40
C THR A 413 11.04 13.41 -1.17
N HIS A 414 10.68 12.60 -2.16
CA HIS A 414 9.39 11.87 -2.17
C HIS A 414 9.53 10.35 -2.10
N LEU A 415 10.65 9.77 -2.56
CA LEU A 415 10.79 8.31 -2.66
C LEU A 415 10.83 7.64 -1.28
N ALA A 416 11.72 8.08 -0.38
CA ALA A 416 11.82 7.46 0.96
C ALA A 416 10.53 7.61 1.79
N PRO A 417 9.84 8.78 1.80
CA PRO A 417 8.51 8.88 2.39
C PRO A 417 7.46 7.95 1.77
N ALA A 418 7.43 7.80 0.44
CA ALA A 418 6.46 6.93 -0.22
C ALA A 418 6.74 5.44 0.07
N ARG A 419 8.03 5.04 0.09
CA ARG A 419 8.44 3.68 0.51
C ARG A 419 7.98 3.38 1.94
N LEU A 420 8.14 4.33 2.86
CA LEU A 420 7.77 4.17 4.26
C LEU A 420 6.25 4.11 4.47
N VAL A 421 5.45 4.81 3.66
CA VAL A 421 3.99 4.65 3.67
C VAL A 421 3.58 3.31 3.05
N LEU A 422 4.20 2.87 1.95
CA LEU A 422 3.95 1.56 1.34
C LEU A 422 4.26 0.41 2.31
N MET A 423 5.34 0.50 3.08
CA MET A 423 5.70 -0.51 4.10
C MET A 423 4.72 -0.62 5.28
N GLN A 424 3.80 0.34 5.46
CA GLN A 424 2.78 0.28 6.52
C GLN A 424 1.49 -0.47 6.13
N TYR A 425 1.27 -0.76 4.83
CA TYR A 425 0.11 -1.54 4.42
C TYR A 425 0.23 -2.97 4.91
N ASP A 426 -0.79 -3.53 5.54
CA ASP A 426 -0.76 -4.90 6.08
C ASP A 426 -0.48 -5.98 5.03
N ILE A 427 -0.94 -5.74 3.81
CA ILE A 427 -0.79 -6.61 2.64
C ILE A 427 -0.49 -5.70 1.45
N VAL A 428 0.52 -6.04 0.67
CA VAL A 428 0.80 -5.41 -0.63
C VAL A 428 0.79 -6.53 -1.67
N VAL A 429 -0.10 -6.44 -2.66
CA VAL A 429 -0.30 -7.50 -3.65
C VAL A 429 0.01 -6.95 -5.05
N PRO A 430 1.19 -7.26 -5.62
CA PRO A 430 1.50 -6.91 -7.01
C PRO A 430 0.60 -7.73 -7.94
N LEU A 431 -0.11 -7.08 -8.87
CA LEU A 431 -1.06 -7.81 -9.73
C LEU A 431 -0.39 -8.80 -10.68
N GLU A 432 0.87 -8.54 -11.02
CA GLU A 432 1.70 -9.31 -11.93
C GLU A 432 2.55 -10.36 -11.20
N SER A 433 2.32 -10.58 -9.90
CA SER A 433 2.86 -11.72 -9.16
C SER A 433 2.25 -13.06 -9.63
N PRO A 434 2.96 -14.19 -9.46
CA PRO A 434 2.40 -15.52 -9.70
C PRO A 434 1.13 -15.77 -8.88
N THR A 435 0.17 -16.51 -9.44
CA THR A 435 -1.11 -16.81 -8.78
C THR A 435 -0.93 -17.46 -7.41
N GLU A 436 0.04 -18.37 -7.23
CA GLU A 436 0.35 -18.97 -5.93
C GLU A 436 0.74 -17.93 -4.87
N LEU A 437 1.58 -16.96 -5.25
CA LEU A 437 2.01 -15.87 -4.37
C LEU A 437 0.80 -15.03 -3.97
N THR A 438 0.01 -14.61 -4.96
CA THR A 438 -1.24 -13.85 -4.73
C THR A 438 -2.21 -14.60 -3.84
N SER A 439 -2.55 -15.85 -4.14
CA SER A 439 -3.51 -16.64 -3.36
C SER A 439 -3.03 -16.88 -1.93
N ARG A 440 -1.73 -17.10 -1.71
CA ARG A 440 -1.16 -17.17 -0.35
C ARG A 440 -1.25 -15.84 0.39
N LEU A 441 -0.90 -14.72 -0.26
CA LEU A 441 -1.02 -13.38 0.32
C LEU A 441 -2.46 -13.04 0.70
N LEU A 442 -3.45 -13.50 -0.06
CA LEU A 442 -4.86 -13.23 0.21
C LEU A 442 -5.43 -14.18 1.27
N ALA A 443 -5.13 -15.48 1.19
CA ALA A 443 -5.56 -16.44 2.20
C ALA A 443 -4.99 -16.10 3.59
N PHE A 444 -3.69 -15.85 3.72
CA PHE A 444 -3.07 -15.58 5.03
C PHE A 444 -3.10 -14.09 5.40
N GLY A 445 -2.94 -13.19 4.45
CA GLY A 445 -2.99 -11.75 4.72
C GLY A 445 -4.40 -11.27 5.06
N ALA A 446 -5.41 -11.67 4.27
CA ALA A 446 -6.79 -11.17 4.33
C ALA A 446 -7.83 -12.21 4.78
N GLY A 447 -7.51 -13.51 4.73
CA GLY A 447 -8.49 -14.60 4.95
C GLY A 447 -9.35 -14.94 3.77
N TRP A 448 -8.90 -14.56 2.58
CA TRP A 448 -9.74 -14.60 1.40
C TRP A 448 -9.45 -15.89 0.63
N PRO A 449 -10.32 -16.91 0.69
CA PRO A 449 -10.21 -18.08 -0.16
C PRO A 449 -10.36 -17.76 -1.65
N VAL A 450 -11.01 -16.63 -1.99
CA VAL A 450 -11.16 -16.16 -3.38
C VAL A 450 -10.22 -14.98 -3.64
N SER A 451 -9.41 -15.07 -4.68
CA SER A 451 -8.47 -14.03 -5.08
C SER A 451 -9.07 -13.09 -6.13
N TYR A 452 -8.44 -11.92 -6.36
CA TYR A 452 -8.78 -11.13 -7.56
C TYR A 452 -8.41 -11.86 -8.87
N THR A 453 -7.49 -12.83 -8.82
CA THR A 453 -7.13 -13.66 -9.99
C THR A 453 -8.24 -14.63 -10.36
N ASP A 454 -9.19 -14.91 -9.47
CA ASP A 454 -10.40 -15.69 -9.77
C ASP A 454 -11.52 -14.83 -10.38
N VAL A 455 -11.33 -13.50 -10.49
CA VAL A 455 -12.37 -12.54 -10.89
C VAL A 455 -11.97 -11.72 -12.12
N HIS A 456 -12.62 -12.02 -13.25
CA HIS A 456 -12.24 -11.53 -14.58
C HIS A 456 -13.20 -10.50 -15.19
N ASP A 457 -14.11 -9.94 -14.40
CA ASP A 457 -15.27 -9.12 -14.81
C ASP A 457 -14.97 -7.87 -15.65
N LYS A 458 -13.70 -7.42 -15.74
CA LYS A 458 -13.28 -6.28 -16.57
C LYS A 458 -11.91 -6.48 -17.21
N ASN A 459 -11.85 -7.38 -18.19
CA ASN A 459 -10.77 -7.34 -19.18
C ASN A 459 -10.88 -6.05 -20.04
N ILE A 460 -9.75 -5.44 -20.40
CA ILE A 460 -9.72 -4.30 -21.32
C ILE A 460 -10.26 -4.68 -22.69
N THR A 461 -9.98 -5.91 -23.16
CA THR A 461 -10.48 -6.45 -24.44
C THR A 461 -12.01 -6.47 -24.47
N ALA A 462 -12.65 -7.00 -23.43
CA ALA A 462 -14.11 -7.02 -23.31
C ALA A 462 -14.74 -5.61 -23.26
N LEU A 463 -14.00 -4.60 -22.77
CA LEU A 463 -14.44 -3.20 -22.85
C LEU A 463 -14.24 -2.61 -24.25
N GLN A 464 -13.17 -2.96 -24.96
CA GLN A 464 -12.95 -2.54 -26.35
C GLN A 464 -14.03 -3.11 -27.28
N GLU A 465 -14.37 -4.39 -27.10
CA GLU A 465 -15.50 -5.07 -27.78
C GLU A 465 -16.84 -4.41 -27.43
N MET A 466 -17.13 -4.21 -26.14
CA MET A 466 -18.39 -3.59 -25.67
C MET A 466 -18.62 -2.15 -26.18
N PHE A 467 -17.54 -1.40 -26.45
CA PHE A 467 -17.61 -0.02 -26.93
C PHE A 467 -17.29 0.14 -28.42
N ASP A 468 -17.06 -0.97 -29.15
CA ASP A 468 -16.60 -1.01 -30.54
C ASP A 468 -15.49 0.04 -30.80
N PHE A 469 -14.41 -0.06 -30.03
CA PHE A 469 -13.35 0.94 -30.03
C PHE A 469 -11.97 0.37 -29.75
N ASP A 470 -11.06 0.53 -30.70
CA ASP A 470 -9.63 0.39 -30.46
C ASP A 470 -9.03 1.75 -30.04
N PRO A 471 -8.55 1.91 -28.80
CA PRO A 471 -7.81 3.10 -28.39
C PRO A 471 -6.40 3.17 -28.96
N SER A 472 -5.87 2.10 -29.57
CA SER A 472 -4.46 2.00 -29.98
C SER A 472 -4.01 3.08 -30.97
N PRO A 473 -4.80 3.47 -32.01
CA PRO A 473 -4.47 4.59 -32.90
C PRO A 473 -4.48 5.97 -32.22
N HIS A 474 -5.05 6.06 -31.02
CA HIS A 474 -5.21 7.30 -30.24
C HIS A 474 -4.29 7.35 -29.00
N MET A 475 -3.40 6.36 -28.85
CA MET A 475 -2.30 6.44 -27.90
C MET A 475 -1.21 7.38 -28.43
N PRO A 476 -0.36 7.97 -27.57
CA PRO A 476 0.87 8.62 -28.00
C PRO A 476 1.75 7.67 -28.84
N SER A 477 2.61 8.23 -29.68
CA SER A 477 3.65 7.46 -30.38
C SER A 477 4.61 6.77 -29.39
N SER A 478 5.44 5.83 -29.86
CA SER A 478 6.41 5.14 -29.00
C SER A 478 7.31 6.14 -28.27
N ASP A 479 7.89 7.10 -28.99
CA ASP A 479 8.80 8.12 -28.45
C ASP A 479 8.12 8.97 -27.35
N GLU A 480 6.85 9.34 -27.54
CA GLU A 480 6.07 10.10 -26.57
C GLU A 480 5.64 9.23 -25.37
N MET A 481 5.37 7.94 -25.59
CA MET A 481 5.17 6.96 -24.51
C MET A 481 6.45 6.77 -23.69
N ASP A 482 7.63 6.76 -24.31
CA ASP A 482 8.92 6.61 -23.62
C ASP A 482 9.23 7.85 -22.76
N ILE A 483 8.86 9.07 -23.21
CA ILE A 483 8.91 10.27 -22.37
C ILE A 483 7.98 10.13 -21.15
N LEU A 484 6.76 9.60 -21.33
CA LEU A 484 5.82 9.37 -20.23
C LEU A 484 6.30 8.26 -19.28
N TYR A 485 6.93 7.19 -19.79
CA TYR A 485 7.51 6.11 -18.99
C TYR A 485 8.72 6.56 -18.19
N GLY A 486 9.61 7.36 -18.76
CA GLY A 486 10.76 7.94 -18.05
C GLY A 486 10.36 8.80 -16.85
N ARG A 487 9.15 9.36 -16.85
CA ARG A 487 8.57 10.11 -15.73
C ARG A 487 7.96 9.23 -14.64
N GLN A 488 7.89 7.91 -14.80
CA GLN A 488 7.36 6.98 -13.78
C GLN A 488 8.46 6.34 -12.92
N GLN A 489 9.71 6.86 -12.93
CA GLN A 489 10.84 6.18 -12.26
C GLN A 489 10.62 5.96 -10.76
N ILE A 490 10.04 6.92 -10.03
CA ILE A 490 9.79 6.77 -8.58
C ILE A 490 8.68 5.75 -8.36
N ASP A 491 7.64 5.75 -9.20
CA ASP A 491 6.60 4.71 -9.21
C ASP A 491 7.18 3.32 -9.52
N MET A 492 8.20 3.22 -10.37
CA MET A 492 8.92 1.97 -10.68
C MET A 492 9.76 1.49 -9.51
N ASP A 493 10.48 2.39 -8.82
CA ASP A 493 11.23 2.06 -7.60
C ASP A 493 10.29 1.62 -6.46
N LEU A 494 9.13 2.26 -6.34
CA LEU A 494 8.06 1.87 -5.41
C LEU A 494 7.45 0.52 -5.78
N TYR A 495 7.30 0.21 -7.07
CA TYR A 495 6.83 -1.09 -7.51
C TYR A 495 7.84 -2.21 -7.27
N GLY A 496 9.14 -1.95 -7.50
CA GLY A 496 10.21 -2.88 -7.14
C GLY A 496 10.19 -3.21 -5.64
N LEU A 497 9.93 -2.21 -4.79
CA LEU A 497 9.69 -2.43 -3.37
C LEU A 497 8.39 -3.19 -3.09
N ALA A 498 7.28 -2.88 -3.77
CA ALA A 498 6.00 -3.58 -3.61
C ALA A 498 6.11 -5.09 -3.91
N VAL A 499 6.86 -5.46 -4.96
CA VAL A 499 7.15 -6.87 -5.30
C VAL A 499 7.97 -7.53 -4.20
N LEU A 500 9.04 -6.89 -3.73
CA LEU A 500 9.87 -7.41 -2.65
C LEU A 500 9.07 -7.59 -1.35
N ILE A 501 8.22 -6.63 -1.01
CA ILE A 501 7.31 -6.71 0.14
C ILE A 501 6.40 -7.94 0.01
N GLY A 502 5.77 -8.13 -1.16
CA GLY A 502 4.92 -9.29 -1.41
C GLY A 502 5.67 -10.62 -1.29
N GLN A 503 6.93 -10.68 -1.73
CA GLN A 503 7.80 -11.86 -1.57
C GLN A 503 8.19 -12.12 -0.10
N LEU A 504 8.48 -11.08 0.69
CA LEU A 504 8.78 -11.19 2.12
C LEU A 504 7.55 -11.64 2.92
N ASP A 505 6.37 -11.07 2.65
CA ASP A 505 5.12 -11.50 3.29
C ASP A 505 4.73 -12.92 2.86
N TYR A 506 4.91 -13.29 1.58
CA TYR A 506 4.69 -14.65 1.08
C TYR A 506 5.52 -15.70 1.81
N LEU A 507 6.81 -15.42 2.02
CA LEU A 507 7.73 -16.28 2.76
C LEU A 507 7.22 -16.55 4.19
N VAL A 508 6.81 -15.49 4.92
CA VAL A 508 6.25 -15.62 6.28
C VAL A 508 4.97 -16.46 6.27
N TYR A 509 4.06 -16.20 5.32
CA TYR A 509 2.76 -16.87 5.25
C TYR A 509 2.84 -18.33 4.77
N SER A 510 3.73 -18.65 3.83
CA SER A 510 3.97 -20.03 3.39
C SER A 510 4.64 -20.86 4.49
N THR A 511 5.51 -20.24 5.30
CA THR A 511 6.10 -20.89 6.48
C THR A 511 5.05 -21.19 7.55
N ALA A 512 4.13 -20.24 7.79
CA ALA A 512 2.99 -20.48 8.68
C ALA A 512 2.08 -21.62 8.17
N ALA A 513 1.81 -21.66 6.86
CA ALA A 513 1.05 -22.73 6.23
C ALA A 513 1.73 -24.11 6.38
N ALA A 514 3.06 -24.15 6.18
CA ALA A 514 3.88 -25.36 6.33
C ALA A 514 3.88 -25.91 7.76
N ALA A 515 3.84 -25.01 8.75
CA ALA A 515 3.67 -25.35 10.17
C ALA A 515 2.23 -25.75 10.55
N GLY A 516 1.35 -26.04 9.58
CA GLY A 516 -0.04 -26.42 9.80
C GLY A 516 -0.95 -25.29 10.27
N VAL A 517 -0.47 -24.04 10.29
CA VAL A 517 -1.30 -22.90 10.70
C VAL A 517 -2.25 -22.55 9.55
N VAL A 518 -3.55 -22.67 9.81
CA VAL A 518 -4.58 -22.27 8.85
C VAL A 518 -4.66 -20.74 8.70
N PRO A 519 -5.11 -20.25 7.53
CA PRO A 519 -5.80 -18.95 7.43
C PRO A 519 -6.80 -18.76 8.57
N TRP A 520 -7.13 -17.52 8.89
CA TRP A 520 -8.39 -17.28 9.58
C TRP A 520 -9.57 -17.56 8.62
N ASP A 521 -10.77 -17.83 9.12
CA ASP A 521 -11.95 -18.09 8.27
C ASP A 521 -12.65 -16.79 7.83
N GLY A 522 -11.88 -15.69 7.72
CA GLY A 522 -12.35 -14.35 7.43
C GLY A 522 -12.72 -13.54 8.68
N MET A 523 -13.52 -12.51 8.47
CA MET A 523 -14.07 -11.67 9.54
C MET A 523 -15.16 -12.42 10.31
N PRO A 524 -15.17 -12.43 11.66
CA PRO A 524 -16.28 -13.02 12.41
C PRO A 524 -17.59 -12.32 12.05
N ASP A 525 -18.66 -13.10 11.83
CA ASP A 525 -20.00 -12.56 11.56
C ASP A 525 -20.45 -11.61 12.69
N ASN A 526 -20.11 -11.97 13.94
CA ASN A 526 -20.58 -11.36 15.17
C ASN A 526 -19.47 -10.62 15.95
N VAL A 527 -18.68 -9.75 15.30
CA VAL A 527 -17.83 -8.81 16.07
C VAL A 527 -18.75 -7.82 16.79
N ASN A 528 -18.84 -7.90 18.12
CA ASN A 528 -19.58 -6.94 18.94
C ASN A 528 -18.67 -5.75 19.29
N PRO A 529 -18.88 -4.56 18.71
CA PRO A 529 -18.01 -3.40 18.93
C PRO A 529 -18.17 -2.77 20.33
N GLU A 530 -19.14 -3.21 21.15
CA GLU A 530 -19.36 -2.69 22.51
C GLU A 530 -18.71 -3.54 23.61
N GLU A 531 -18.48 -4.84 23.39
CA GLU A 531 -17.88 -5.74 24.39
C GLU A 531 -16.34 -5.63 24.43
N ASP A 532 -15.70 -5.44 23.27
CA ASP A 532 -14.26 -5.22 23.18
C ASP A 532 -13.93 -3.74 23.40
N ASN A 533 -13.64 -3.40 24.66
CA ASN A 533 -13.30 -2.06 25.17
C ASN A 533 -11.92 -1.54 24.69
N VAL A 534 -11.64 -1.71 23.40
CA VAL A 534 -10.36 -1.47 22.73
C VAL A 534 -10.40 -0.08 22.12
N ASN A 535 -9.54 0.81 22.62
CA ASN A 535 -9.32 2.12 22.01
C ASN A 535 -8.69 1.94 20.61
N TYR A 536 -9.52 1.80 19.58
CA TYR A 536 -9.13 1.54 18.19
C TYR A 536 -8.27 2.66 17.59
N ARG A 537 -6.96 2.61 17.82
CA ARG A 537 -5.98 3.45 17.12
C ARG A 537 -5.72 2.93 15.71
N VAL A 538 -6.74 3.01 14.85
CA VAL A 538 -6.58 2.76 13.41
C VAL A 538 -5.77 3.91 12.81
N ALA A 539 -4.49 3.67 12.60
CA ALA A 539 -3.61 4.56 11.88
C ALA A 539 -3.77 4.33 10.36
N CYS A 540 -4.81 4.90 9.74
CA CYS A 540 -4.92 4.86 8.27
C CYS A 540 -3.70 5.54 7.65
N GLY A 541 -3.08 4.88 6.67
CA GLY A 541 -1.88 5.39 6.01
C GLY A 541 -2.09 6.69 5.23
N LEU A 542 -3.33 6.95 4.78
CA LEU A 542 -3.76 8.02 3.87
C LEU A 542 -5.26 8.34 4.13
N LEU A 543 -5.82 9.54 3.89
CA LEU A 543 -5.79 10.34 2.66
C LEU A 543 -5.73 11.86 2.91
N ARG A 544 -5.33 12.26 4.12
CA ARG A 544 -4.91 13.63 4.42
C ARG A 544 -3.41 13.66 4.63
N GLY A 545 -2.68 14.15 3.62
CA GLY A 545 -1.48 14.92 3.95
C GLY A 545 -1.91 16.04 4.91
N PRO A 546 -1.10 16.41 5.92
CA PRO A 546 -1.51 17.43 6.87
C PRO A 546 -1.86 18.72 6.12
N GLY A 547 -2.95 19.39 6.56
CA GLY A 547 -3.25 20.76 6.13
C GLY A 547 -2.18 21.76 6.58
N GLY A 548 -1.31 21.36 7.51
CA GLY A 548 -0.04 22.03 7.75
C GLY A 548 0.92 21.78 6.60
N ALA A 549 1.40 22.86 5.99
CA ALA A 549 2.43 22.83 4.95
C ALA A 549 3.58 21.87 5.33
N TRP A 550 4.13 21.16 4.32
CA TRP A 550 5.44 20.54 4.46
C TRP A 550 6.40 21.64 4.92
N SER A 551 6.85 21.57 6.17
CA SER A 551 7.58 22.67 6.79
C SER A 551 8.80 22.99 5.94
N SER A 552 8.90 24.24 5.50
CA SER A 552 9.92 24.75 4.56
C SER A 552 11.38 24.60 5.04
N HIS A 553 11.57 24.01 6.22
CA HIS A 553 12.85 23.64 6.83
C HIS A 553 13.65 22.59 6.03
N MET A 554 13.03 21.77 5.17
CA MET A 554 13.79 20.84 4.32
C MET A 554 14.55 21.53 3.17
N VAL A 555 14.15 22.71 2.71
CA VAL A 555 14.66 23.29 1.43
C VAL A 555 15.74 24.35 1.62
N HIS A 556 15.90 24.93 2.82
CA HIS A 556 16.87 26.02 3.04
C HIS A 556 17.79 25.84 4.25
N ARG A 557 18.60 24.78 4.23
CA ARG A 557 19.93 24.81 4.87
C ARG A 557 20.88 25.68 4.02
N ARG A 558 20.57 26.98 3.89
CA ARG A 558 21.44 27.96 3.21
C ARG A 558 22.83 27.88 3.84
N ARG A 559 23.86 27.60 3.04
CA ARG A 559 25.24 27.94 3.40
C ARG A 559 25.26 29.41 3.81
N ARG A 560 25.61 29.71 5.06
CA ARG A 560 26.00 31.07 5.47
C ARG A 560 27.32 31.38 4.76
N ALA A 561 27.23 31.99 3.58
CA ALA A 561 28.31 32.83 3.08
C ALA A 561 28.32 34.11 3.94
N ASN A 562 29.46 34.44 4.53
CA ASN A 562 29.64 35.73 5.20
C ASN A 562 29.77 36.84 4.15
N GLY A 563 29.16 37.99 4.44
CA GLY A 563 29.08 39.15 3.56
C GLY A 563 27.61 39.62 3.43
N GLY A 564 27.26 40.87 3.64
CA GLY A 564 28.07 42.03 3.99
C GLY A 564 27.38 43.32 3.56
N ALA A 565 26.77 44.02 4.54
CA ALA A 565 26.28 45.41 4.51
C ALA A 565 25.28 45.88 3.41
N ALA A 566 24.55 46.94 3.78
CA ALA A 566 23.55 47.71 3.00
C ALA A 566 22.27 46.94 2.58
N GLY A 567 21.04 47.45 2.72
CA GLY A 567 20.58 48.71 3.32
C GLY A 567 19.77 49.57 2.35
N ARG A 568 18.43 49.48 2.39
CA ARG A 568 17.52 50.60 2.04
C ARG A 568 16.06 50.36 2.44
N GLU A 569 15.34 51.47 2.58
CA GLU A 569 14.03 51.62 3.20
C GLU A 569 12.83 51.48 2.25
N THR A 570 11.64 51.33 2.86
CA THR A 570 10.30 51.65 2.31
C THR A 570 9.80 50.79 1.12
N ARG A 571 8.49 50.65 0.87
CA ARG A 571 7.34 51.47 1.28
C ARG A 571 6.06 50.65 1.42
N VAL A 572 5.28 50.93 2.46
CA VAL A 572 3.92 50.38 2.63
C VAL A 572 2.96 51.01 1.62
N ARG A 573 2.11 50.18 0.97
CA ARG A 573 0.84 50.63 0.40
C ARG A 573 -0.25 49.58 0.60
N ARG A 574 -1.12 49.84 1.58
CA ARG A 574 -2.46 49.24 1.64
C ARG A 574 -3.28 49.76 0.46
N ARG A 575 -4.08 48.89 -0.14
CA ARG A 575 -5.39 49.26 -0.68
C ARG A 575 -6.41 48.26 -0.14
N SER A 576 -7.28 48.75 0.73
CA SER A 576 -8.65 48.28 0.76
C SER A 576 -9.29 48.59 -0.59
N ASP A 577 -10.34 47.86 -0.97
CA ASP A 577 -11.70 48.37 -0.81
C ASP A 577 -12.69 47.21 -0.98
N ALA A 578 -13.79 47.27 -0.24
CA ALA A 578 -14.88 46.30 -0.29
C ALA A 578 -16.02 46.86 -1.14
N ALA A 579 -16.71 46.01 -1.88
CA ALA A 579 -17.99 46.33 -2.51
C ALA A 579 -18.89 45.11 -2.45
N SER A 580 -19.72 45.05 -1.41
CA SER A 580 -20.88 44.18 -1.31
C SER A 580 -22.02 44.74 -2.15
N LEU A 581 -22.67 43.88 -2.95
CA LEU A 581 -24.04 44.11 -3.41
C LEU A 581 -24.81 42.80 -3.31
N GLU A 582 -25.73 42.75 -2.37
CA GLU A 582 -26.89 41.86 -2.42
C GLU A 582 -27.85 42.41 -3.49
N GLU A 583 -28.51 41.55 -4.25
CA GLU A 583 -29.84 41.87 -4.74
C GLU A 583 -30.72 40.62 -4.77
N THR A 584 -31.99 40.82 -4.42
CA THR A 584 -32.89 39.78 -3.93
C THR A 584 -34.06 39.61 -4.90
N SER A 585 -34.60 38.38 -4.96
CA SER A 585 -35.99 38.10 -5.34
C SER A 585 -36.42 38.36 -6.80
N ARG A 586 -36.79 37.28 -7.48
CA ARG A 586 -38.23 37.02 -7.73
C ARG A 586 -38.50 35.55 -8.01
N ARG A 587 -39.33 34.94 -7.17
CA ARG A 587 -40.23 33.85 -7.60
C ARG A 587 -41.42 34.51 -8.28
N ASP A 588 -41.93 33.90 -9.33
CA ASP A 588 -43.37 33.76 -9.53
C ASP A 588 -43.66 32.42 -10.20
N GLN A 589 -44.86 31.89 -9.94
CA GLN A 589 -45.36 30.62 -10.46
C GLN A 589 -46.46 30.88 -11.50
N THR A 590 -46.93 29.78 -12.11
CA THR A 590 -48.12 29.66 -12.99
C THR A 590 -47.91 30.06 -14.46
N GLY A 591 -48.41 29.19 -15.33
CA GLY A 591 -48.07 29.06 -16.76
C GLY A 591 -47.96 27.58 -17.10
#